data_AF-A0A1V5PBD8-F1
#
_entry.id   AF-A0A1V5PBD8-F1
#
_cell.length_a   1.000
_cell.length_b   1.000
_cell.length_c   1.000
_cell.angle_alpha   90.00
_cell.angle_beta   90.00
_cell.angle_gamma   90.00
#
_symmetry.space_group_name_H-M   'P 1'
#
loop_
_entity.id
_entity.type
_entity.pdbx_description
1 polymer ?
#
loop_
_entity_poly.entity_id
_entity_poly.type
_entity_poly.pdbx_seq_one_letter_code
_entity_poly.pdbx_strand_id
1 'polypeptide(L)'
;MEFSEKLGEALAAYCAIDTAEIQNMLETPPESEMGDLALPCFRFAKAQKKSPALIAADIAANAVLPEFILKAEAAGGYVNFFIKPEEFAKAVLVPTLTVPESGMRLW
;
A
#
# COMPACT_ATOMS: atom_id res chain seq x y z
N MET A 1 2.85 9.82 1.15
CA MET A 1 3.97 8.91 1.51
C MET A 1 3.59 7.97 2.65
N GLU A 2 2.61 8.32 3.50
CA GLU A 2 2.19 7.49 4.66
C GLU A 2 1.60 6.09 4.32
N PHE A 3 0.97 5.89 3.16
CA PHE A 3 0.28 4.63 2.85
C PHE A 3 1.24 3.45 2.61
N SER A 4 2.32 3.68 1.86
CA SER A 4 3.37 2.69 1.63
C SER A 4 4.11 2.33 2.91
N GLU A 5 4.26 3.30 3.83
CA GLU A 5 4.93 3.08 5.10
C GLU A 5 4.11 2.14 5.99
N LYS A 6 2.85 2.49 6.25
CA LYS A 6 1.95 1.67 7.09
C LYS A 6 1.67 0.30 6.51
N LEU A 7 1.55 0.21 5.17
CA LEU A 7 1.39 -1.08 4.50
C LEU A 7 2.67 -1.92 4.65
N GLY A 8 3.85 -1.29 4.50
CA GLY A 8 5.13 -1.94 4.69
C GLY A 8 5.30 -2.50 6.09
N GLU A 9 4.90 -1.77 7.14
CA GLU A 9 4.93 -2.24 8.53
C GLU A 9 4.05 -3.47 8.75
N ALA A 10 2.82 -3.46 8.24
CA ALA A 10 1.88 -4.57 8.36
C ALA A 10 2.41 -5.84 7.66
N LEU A 11 2.97 -5.68 6.46
CA LEU A 11 3.51 -6.79 5.68
C LEU A 11 4.85 -7.30 6.24
N ALA A 12 5.69 -6.42 6.78
CA ALA A 12 6.93 -6.78 7.47
C ALA A 12 6.68 -7.69 8.66
N ALA A 13 5.67 -7.37 9.48
CA ALA A 13 5.25 -8.20 10.60
C ALA A 13 4.76 -9.58 10.14
N TYR A 14 4.05 -9.65 9.00
CA TYR A 14 3.55 -10.91 8.45
C TYR A 14 4.66 -11.77 7.82
N CYS A 15 5.56 -11.16 7.03
CA CYS A 15 6.63 -11.87 6.35
C CYS A 15 7.87 -12.11 7.21
N ALA A 16 7.92 -11.57 8.43
CA ALA A 16 9.08 -11.58 9.32
C ALA A 16 10.35 -11.00 8.66
N ILE A 17 10.19 -9.88 7.96
CA ILE A 17 11.23 -9.17 7.22
C ILE A 17 11.27 -7.72 7.70
N ASP A 18 12.41 -7.04 7.53
CA ASP A 18 12.55 -5.64 7.91
C ASP A 18 11.59 -4.74 7.12
N THR A 19 10.99 -3.77 7.80
CA THR A 19 10.07 -2.79 7.20
C THR A 19 10.71 -2.03 6.06
N ALA A 20 11.98 -1.63 6.18
CA ALA A 20 12.67 -0.91 5.12
C ALA A 20 12.86 -1.80 3.88
N GLU A 21 13.08 -3.10 4.06
CA GLU A 21 13.20 -4.04 2.93
C GLU A 21 11.86 -4.18 2.20
N ILE A 22 10.75 -4.35 2.92
CA ILE A 22 9.40 -4.38 2.32
C ILE A 22 9.08 -3.06 1.60
N GLN A 23 9.37 -1.92 2.22
CA GLN A 23 9.12 -0.61 1.63
C GLN A 23 9.91 -0.40 0.33
N ASN A 24 11.15 -0.89 0.25
CA ASN A 24 11.95 -0.84 -0.98
C ASN A 24 11.43 -1.79 -2.07
N MET A 25 10.62 -2.79 -1.69
CA MET A 25 9.99 -3.72 -2.63
C MET A 25 8.64 -3.22 -3.13
N LEU A 26 7.91 -2.43 -2.34
CA LEU A 26 6.63 -1.87 -2.77
C LEU A 26 6.83 -0.96 -3.99
N GLU A 27 6.03 -1.21 -5.03
CA GLU A 27 6.09 -0.49 -6.30
C GLU A 27 4.70 0.04 -6.67
N THR A 28 4.67 1.12 -7.47
CA THR A 28 3.43 1.60 -8.07
C THR A 28 3.19 0.83 -9.37
N PRO A 29 2.07 0.10 -9.50
CA PRO A 29 1.77 -0.64 -10.72
C PRO A 29 1.58 0.30 -11.92
N PRO A 30 1.84 -0.17 -13.16
CA PRO A 30 1.75 0.66 -14.37
C PRO A 30 0.32 1.03 -14.75
N GLU A 31 -0.66 0.19 -14.37
CA GLU A 31 -2.08 0.37 -14.68
C GLU A 31 -2.87 0.47 -13.38
N SER A 32 -3.77 1.44 -13.31
CA SER A 32 -4.62 1.67 -12.12
C SER A 32 -5.56 0.50 -11.82
N GLU A 33 -5.88 -0.34 -12.80
CA GLU A 33 -6.67 -1.57 -12.61
C GLU A 33 -5.91 -2.63 -11.80
N MET A 34 -4.57 -2.53 -11.73
CA MET A 34 -3.70 -3.40 -10.93
C MET A 34 -3.50 -2.89 -9.50
N GLY A 35 -4.28 -1.91 -9.06
CA GLY A 35 -4.24 -1.35 -7.71
C GLY A 35 -3.41 -0.09 -7.58
N ASP A 36 -3.25 0.38 -6.35
CA ASP A 36 -2.50 1.59 -6.00
C ASP A 36 -1.05 1.26 -5.64
N LEU A 37 -0.83 0.07 -5.07
CA LEU A 37 0.48 -0.45 -4.66
C LEU A 37 0.59 -1.92 -5.02
N ALA A 38 1.78 -2.38 -5.40
CA ALA A 38 2.05 -3.77 -5.67
C ALA A 38 3.28 -4.26 -4.88
N LEU A 39 3.23 -5.51 -4.40
CA LEU A 39 4.36 -6.17 -3.77
C LEU A 39 4.86 -7.34 -4.63
N PRO A 40 6.06 -7.26 -5.23
CA PRO A 40 6.70 -8.37 -5.93
C PRO A 40 7.15 -9.45 -4.94
N CYS A 41 6.60 -10.66 -5.04
CA CYS A 41 6.93 -11.75 -4.13
C CYS A 41 8.14 -12.59 -4.56
N PHE A 42 8.78 -12.27 -5.69
CA PHE A 42 9.93 -13.01 -6.23
C PHE A 42 11.14 -13.01 -5.29
N ARG A 43 11.34 -11.94 -4.52
CA ARG A 43 12.45 -11.85 -3.55
C ARG A 43 12.24 -12.80 -2.38
N PHE A 44 10.99 -13.02 -1.96
CA PHE A 44 10.65 -13.95 -0.88
C PHE A 44 10.74 -15.42 -1.30
N ALA A 45 10.63 -15.72 -2.59
CA ALA A 45 10.59 -17.10 -3.09
C ALA A 45 11.82 -17.92 -2.66
N LYS A 46 13.01 -17.30 -2.69
CA LYS A 46 14.26 -17.95 -2.28
C LYS A 46 14.32 -18.18 -0.76
N ALA A 47 13.84 -17.22 0.03
CA ALA A 47 13.84 -17.29 1.50
C ALA A 47 12.81 -18.31 2.01
N GLN A 48 11.59 -18.29 1.45
CA GLN A 48 10.49 -19.15 1.89
C GLN A 48 10.47 -20.52 1.21
N LYS A 49 11.33 -20.77 0.20
CA LYS A 49 11.33 -21.99 -0.64
C LYS A 49 9.93 -22.32 -1.21
N LYS A 50 9.14 -21.28 -1.48
CA LYS A 50 7.79 -21.36 -2.05
C LYS A 50 7.77 -20.60 -3.37
N SER A 51 6.93 -21.01 -4.30
CA SER A 51 6.71 -20.27 -5.54
C SER A 51 6.19 -18.86 -5.24
N PRO A 52 6.62 -17.82 -5.96
CA PRO A 52 6.18 -16.44 -5.73
C PRO A 52 4.65 -16.30 -5.81
N ALA A 53 3.99 -17.10 -6.66
CA ALA A 53 2.54 -17.13 -6.77
C ALA A 53 1.83 -17.67 -5.52
N LEU A 54 2.42 -18.67 -4.86
CA LEU A 54 1.86 -19.18 -3.61
C LEU A 54 2.05 -18.19 -2.47
N ILE A 55 3.18 -17.47 -2.45
CA ILE A 55 3.45 -16.41 -1.46
C ILE A 55 2.48 -15.26 -1.66
N ALA A 56 2.27 -14.83 -2.91
CA ALA A 56 1.32 -13.77 -3.23
C ALA A 56 -0.12 -14.14 -2.82
N ALA A 57 -0.56 -15.35 -3.14
CA ALA A 57 -1.88 -15.85 -2.74
C ALA A 57 -2.03 -15.93 -1.21
N ASP A 58 -0.99 -16.37 -0.50
CA ASP A 58 -0.98 -16.44 0.95
C ASP A 58 -1.07 -15.05 1.60
N ILE A 59 -0.26 -14.09 1.15
CA ILE A 59 -0.29 -12.71 1.64
C ILE A 59 -1.66 -12.09 1.37
N ALA A 60 -2.21 -12.22 0.16
CA ALA A 60 -3.52 -11.66 -0.18
C ALA A 60 -4.66 -12.24 0.68
N ALA A 61 -4.57 -13.51 1.10
CA ALA A 61 -5.60 -14.18 1.87
C ALA A 61 -5.46 -14.01 3.39
N ASN A 62 -4.23 -13.96 3.90
CA ASN A 62 -3.93 -14.11 5.33
C ASN A 62 -3.24 -12.89 5.95
N ALA A 63 -2.68 -11.97 5.16
CA ALA A 63 -2.03 -10.80 5.73
C ALA A 63 -3.05 -9.88 6.41
N VAL A 64 -2.68 -9.36 7.58
CA VAL A 64 -3.45 -8.34 8.27
C VAL A 64 -3.15 -7.01 7.60
N LEU A 65 -4.16 -6.46 6.91
CA LEU A 65 -3.99 -5.23 6.15
C LEU A 65 -4.48 -4.02 6.96
N PRO A 66 -3.85 -2.84 6.78
CA PRO A 66 -4.33 -1.60 7.38
C PRO A 66 -5.77 -1.26 6.95
N GLU A 67 -6.49 -0.51 7.78
CA GLU A 67 -7.90 -0.17 7.52
C GLU A 67 -8.14 0.62 6.23
N PHE A 68 -7.13 1.35 5.74
CA PHE A 68 -7.22 2.09 4.48
C PHE A 68 -7.13 1.20 3.24
N ILE A 69 -6.76 -0.07 3.37
CA ILE A 69 -6.76 -1.02 2.27
C ILE A 69 -8.17 -1.55 2.06
N LEU A 70 -8.68 -1.41 0.84
CA LEU A 70 -9.96 -1.95 0.39
C LEU A 70 -9.88 -3.46 0.19
N LYS A 71 -8.84 -3.92 -0.51
CA LYS A 71 -8.59 -5.33 -0.82
C LYS A 71 -7.14 -5.56 -1.25
N ALA A 72 -6.70 -6.82 -1.16
CA ALA A 72 -5.48 -7.32 -1.78
C ALA A 72 -5.84 -8.44 -2.78
N GLU A 73 -5.20 -8.43 -3.95
CA GLU A 73 -5.40 -9.45 -4.98
C GLU A 73 -4.05 -10.03 -5.44
N ALA A 74 -3.95 -11.35 -5.46
CA ALA A 74 -2.76 -12.02 -5.97
C ALA A 74 -2.84 -12.14 -7.50
N ALA A 75 -1.86 -11.57 -8.20
CA ALA A 75 -1.74 -11.60 -9.65
C ALA A 75 -0.38 -12.20 -10.04
N GLY A 76 -0.37 -13.52 -10.28
CA GLY A 76 0.87 -14.24 -10.54
C GLY A 76 1.82 -14.12 -9.33
N GLY A 77 3.02 -13.55 -9.52
CA GLY A 77 4.00 -13.35 -8.45
C GLY A 77 3.90 -12.03 -7.69
N TYR A 78 2.80 -11.30 -7.85
CA TYR A 78 2.57 -9.99 -7.23
C TYR A 78 1.33 -9.99 -6.34
N VAL A 79 1.34 -9.14 -5.32
CA VAL A 79 0.14 -8.79 -4.55
C VAL A 79 -0.21 -7.35 -4.83
N ASN A 80 -1.38 -7.13 -5.40
CA ASN A 80 -1.92 -5.84 -5.77
C ASN A 80 -2.83 -5.34 -4.64
N PHE A 81 -2.56 -4.16 -4.11
CA PHE A 81 -3.30 -3.54 -3.02
C PHE A 81 -4.10 -2.36 -3.52
N PHE A 82 -5.38 -2.31 -3.14
CA PHE A 82 -6.30 -1.25 -3.51
C PHE A 82 -6.62 -0.43 -2.27
N ILE A 83 -6.46 0.88 -2.34
CA ILE A 83 -6.76 1.80 -1.23
C ILE A 83 -8.24 2.18 -1.28
N LYS A 84 -8.87 2.35 -0.12
CA LYS A 84 -10.26 2.83 -0.03
C LYS A 84 -10.32 4.26 -0.58
N PRO A 85 -11.20 4.55 -1.55
CA PRO A 85 -11.29 5.89 -2.14
C PRO A 85 -11.64 6.97 -1.11
N GLU A 86 -12.38 6.62 -0.05
CA GLU A 86 -12.72 7.51 1.05
C GLU A 86 -11.50 7.94 1.88
N GLU A 87 -10.59 7.01 2.17
CA GLU A 87 -9.35 7.29 2.91
C GLU A 87 -8.36 8.06 2.04
N PHE A 88 -8.31 7.74 0.75
CA PHE A 88 -7.54 8.52 -0.22
C PHE A 88 -8.04 9.97 -0.32
N ALA A 89 -9.37 10.16 -0.41
CA ALA A 89 -9.98 11.49 -0.47
C ALA A 89 -9.67 12.31 0.80
N LYS A 90 -9.75 11.71 1.99
CA LYS A 90 -9.34 12.38 3.24
C LYS A 90 -7.87 12.78 3.23
N ALA A 91 -6.97 11.90 2.80
CA ALA A 91 -5.55 12.21 2.77
C ALA A 91 -5.20 13.34 1.78
N VAL A 92 -5.91 13.43 0.65
CA VAL A 92 -5.65 14.43 -0.40
C VAL A 92 -6.34 15.78 -0.12
N LEU A 93 -7.50 15.79 0.55
CA LEU A 93 -8.28 17.01 0.79
C LEU A 93 -7.85 17.81 2.04
N VAL A 94 -7.05 17.21 2.93
CA VAL A 94 -6.69 17.85 4.22
C VAL A 94 -5.62 18.96 4.14
N PRO A 95 -4.65 19.01 3.18
CA PRO A 95 -3.63 20.07 3.22
C PRO A 95 -3.99 21.40 2.51
N THR A 96 -5.16 21.60 1.88
CA THR A 96 -5.40 22.78 1.02
C THR A 96 -6.56 23.70 1.43
N LEU A 97 -7.29 23.43 2.51
CA LEU A 97 -8.37 24.31 2.98
C LEU A 97 -7.95 25.36 4.03
N THR A 98 -6.65 25.61 4.23
CA THR A 98 -6.21 26.91 4.74
C THR A 98 -6.14 27.91 3.59
N VAL A 99 -7.31 28.35 3.13
CA VAL A 99 -7.39 29.72 2.60
C VAL A 99 -7.01 30.65 3.76
N PRO A 100 -5.90 31.40 3.72
CA PRO A 100 -5.77 32.51 4.64
C PRO A 100 -6.95 33.44 4.33
N GLU A 101 -7.80 33.68 5.32
CA GLU A 101 -8.83 34.72 5.26
C GLU A 101 -8.14 36.07 5.07
N SER A 102 -7.80 36.38 3.82
CA SER A 102 -7.23 37.65 3.41
C SER A 102 -8.32 38.70 3.49
N GLY A 103 -8.40 39.32 4.66
CA GLY A 103 -8.70 40.73 4.84
C GLY A 103 -10.02 41.20 4.25
N MET A 104 -11.09 41.07 5.02
CA MET A 104 -12.21 42.01 4.93
C MET A 104 -11.72 43.39 5.38
N ARG A 105 -11.09 44.13 4.45
CA ARG A 105 -10.82 45.55 4.63
C ARG A 105 -12.07 46.30 4.18
N LEU A 106 -12.95 46.52 5.15
CA LEU A 106 -13.86 47.65 5.08
C LEU A 106 -12.98 48.91 4.97
N TRP A 107 -13.22 49.74 3.95
CA TRP A 107 -13.37 51.20 3.97
C TRP A 107 -13.81 51.64 2.58
#